data_AF-V5I1V2-F1
#
_entry.id   AF-V5I1V2-F1
#
_cell.length_a   1.000
_cell.length_b   1.000
_cell.length_c   1.000
_cell.angle_alpha   90.00
_cell.angle_beta   90.00
_cell.angle_gamma   90.00
#
_symmetry.space_group_name_H-M   'P 1'
#
loop_
_entity.id
_entity.type
_entity.pdbx_description
1 polymer ?
#
loop_
_entity_poly.entity_id
_entity_poly.type
_entity_poly.pdbx_seq_one_letter_code
_entity_poly.pdbx_strand_id
1 'polypeptide(L)'
;KKIVSNGFVLLAHPNNLENLLCQVRQLAGMDVRQLGNLCPRLLTVPSENVVRVERLLHQYGISQAQAARCIGIYGLSPATIAARLQELDKVAEFQVRKECPRILNLVYYASKAKHRLELLSHLGYGAGVSMHVLSMGSKDFARVFYSGSDRGRSQETVEFLSKLLNRDEVEVKERLAQHPCSTLVSLLNARRVVDFLLAKGVSKEQLWYGIQVVLYDTELVSAHFASLPDQEELQPFSEWREAPELVELLVYFMERETRFTGVTKMEVPSSATAEDASPPVENLYFMQTHVVHKRPAQQSRTLPPPNT
;
A
#
# COMPACT_ATOMS: atom_id res chain seq x y z
N LYS A 1 8.76 3.93 -39.03
CA LYS A 1 7.44 3.86 -38.37
C LYS A 1 7.42 4.24 -36.87
N LYS A 2 8.56 4.42 -36.16
CA LYS A 2 8.59 4.66 -34.70
C LYS A 2 8.35 6.12 -34.23
N ILE A 3 8.62 7.13 -35.06
CA ILE A 3 8.45 8.56 -34.66
C ILE A 3 6.99 8.99 -34.78
N VAL A 4 6.30 8.58 -35.86
CA VAL A 4 4.90 8.94 -36.15
C VAL A 4 3.93 8.41 -35.09
N SER A 5 4.27 7.32 -34.38
CA SER A 5 3.44 6.75 -33.32
C SER A 5 3.52 7.49 -31.98
N ASN A 6 4.45 8.44 -31.81
CA ASN A 6 4.64 9.18 -30.56
C ASN A 6 4.74 10.69 -30.81
N GLY A 7 3.59 11.36 -30.84
CA GLY A 7 3.48 12.81 -31.10
C GLY A 7 4.31 13.69 -30.15
N PHE A 8 4.62 13.22 -28.94
CA PHE A 8 5.47 13.94 -27.99
C PHE A 8 6.86 14.27 -28.54
N VAL A 9 7.43 13.41 -29.39
CA VAL A 9 8.75 13.67 -30.00
C VAL A 9 8.67 14.88 -30.97
N LEU A 10 7.55 15.03 -31.67
CA LEU A 10 7.32 16.14 -32.59
C LEU A 10 7.02 17.46 -31.87
N LEU A 11 6.51 17.38 -30.64
CA LEU A 11 6.17 18.53 -29.79
C LEU A 11 7.35 19.00 -28.93
N ALA A 12 8.48 18.28 -28.92
CA ALA A 12 9.64 18.65 -28.13
C ALA A 12 10.32 19.89 -28.72
N HIS A 13 10.55 20.90 -27.90
CA HIS A 13 11.29 22.10 -28.31
C HIS A 13 12.78 21.76 -28.51
N PRO A 14 13.41 22.07 -29.65
CA PRO A 14 14.81 21.70 -29.94
C PRO A 14 15.79 22.13 -28.84
N ASN A 15 15.73 23.40 -28.41
CA ASN A 15 16.62 23.91 -27.36
C ASN A 15 16.39 23.20 -26.01
N ASN A 16 15.15 22.82 -25.70
CA ASN A 16 14.89 22.10 -24.46
C ASN A 16 15.42 20.67 -24.52
N LEU A 17 15.27 20.01 -25.67
CA LEU A 17 15.78 18.67 -25.89
C LEU A 17 17.32 18.65 -25.81
N GLU A 18 17.98 19.63 -26.41
CA GLU A 18 19.43 19.81 -26.30
C GLU A 18 19.85 20.03 -24.84
N ASN A 19 19.19 20.94 -24.12
CA ASN A 19 19.47 21.17 -22.71
C ASN A 19 19.25 19.90 -21.87
N LEU A 20 18.17 19.16 -22.11
CA LEU A 20 17.89 17.91 -21.42
C LEU A 20 18.99 16.88 -21.67
N LEU A 21 19.42 16.70 -22.92
CA LEU A 21 20.46 15.73 -23.30
C LEU A 21 21.86 16.12 -22.82
N CYS A 22 22.17 17.41 -22.76
CA CYS A 22 23.47 17.92 -22.32
C CYS A 22 23.57 17.98 -20.78
N GLN A 23 22.55 18.52 -20.11
CA GLN A 23 22.55 18.77 -18.67
C GLN A 23 22.09 17.56 -17.85
N VAL A 24 21.15 16.77 -18.37
CA VAL A 24 20.57 15.61 -17.68
C VAL A 24 21.00 14.35 -18.42
N ARG A 25 22.28 13.98 -18.31
CA ARG A 25 22.78 12.75 -18.96
C ARG A 25 22.19 11.49 -18.34
N GLN A 26 22.04 11.49 -17.02
CA GLN A 26 21.44 10.40 -16.26
C GLN A 26 20.28 10.92 -15.42
N LEU A 27 19.23 10.11 -15.33
CA LEU A 27 18.04 10.36 -14.54
C LEU A 27 17.50 9.03 -14.02
N ALA A 28 17.13 8.95 -12.74
CA ALA A 28 16.68 7.69 -12.14
C ALA A 28 17.64 6.49 -12.38
N GLY A 29 18.96 6.75 -12.43
CA GLY A 29 19.99 5.74 -12.70
C GLY A 29 20.04 5.23 -14.14
N MET A 30 19.34 5.88 -15.09
CA MET A 30 19.28 5.49 -16.50
C MET A 30 19.74 6.63 -17.40
N ASP A 31 20.23 6.28 -18.60
CA ASP A 31 20.53 7.28 -19.63
C ASP A 31 19.23 7.93 -20.14
N VAL A 32 19.21 9.26 -20.23
CA VAL A 32 18.01 10.01 -20.63
C VAL A 32 17.51 9.64 -22.03
N ARG A 33 18.38 9.21 -22.94
CA ARG A 33 17.97 8.74 -24.29
C ARG A 33 17.17 7.46 -24.19
N GLN A 34 17.54 6.56 -23.27
CA GLN A 34 16.78 5.35 -23.00
C GLN A 34 15.41 5.69 -22.40
N LEU A 35 15.38 6.63 -21.46
CA LEU A 35 14.14 7.11 -20.87
C LEU A 35 13.22 7.80 -21.88
N GLY A 36 13.78 8.57 -22.82
CA GLY A 36 13.02 9.19 -23.91
C GLY A 36 12.33 8.17 -24.81
N ASN A 37 12.91 6.98 -24.98
CA ASN A 37 12.27 5.89 -25.72
C ASN A 37 11.15 5.21 -24.92
N LEU A 38 11.35 5.05 -23.60
CA LEU A 38 10.37 4.42 -22.70
C LEU A 38 9.19 5.35 -22.37
N CYS A 39 9.47 6.63 -22.21
CA CYS A 39 8.51 7.68 -21.88
C CYS A 39 8.78 8.93 -22.74
N PRO A 40 8.32 8.94 -24.01
CA PRO A 40 8.55 10.07 -24.92
C PRO A 40 8.03 11.42 -24.42
N ARG A 41 7.03 11.41 -23.52
CA ARG A 41 6.51 12.61 -22.86
C ARG A 41 7.57 13.32 -22.00
N LEU A 42 8.58 12.61 -21.49
CA LEU A 42 9.69 13.22 -20.74
C LEU A 42 10.43 14.26 -21.59
N LEU A 43 10.53 14.04 -22.90
CA LEU A 43 11.26 14.92 -23.82
C LEU A 43 10.60 16.31 -23.99
N THR A 44 9.31 16.42 -23.65
CA THR A 44 8.59 17.70 -23.69
C THR A 44 8.67 18.47 -22.37
N VAL A 45 9.24 17.87 -21.31
CA VAL A 45 9.35 18.52 -20.01
C VAL A 45 10.55 19.47 -19.98
N PRO A 46 10.41 20.70 -19.45
CA PRO A 46 11.55 21.59 -19.26
C PRO A 46 12.68 20.93 -18.46
N SER A 47 13.89 20.94 -19.00
CA SER A 47 15.09 20.34 -18.37
C SER A 47 15.30 20.82 -16.92
N GLU A 48 15.11 22.11 -16.66
CA GLU A 48 15.16 22.69 -15.32
C GLU A 48 14.16 22.03 -14.35
N ASN A 49 12.94 21.74 -14.82
CA ASN A 49 11.93 21.06 -14.01
C ASN A 49 12.37 19.63 -13.69
N VAL A 50 12.92 18.90 -14.67
CA VAL A 50 13.45 17.54 -14.45
C VAL A 50 14.51 17.54 -13.36
N VAL A 51 15.47 18.48 -13.41
CA VAL A 51 16.54 18.62 -12.41
C VAL A 51 15.98 19.00 -11.03
N ARG A 52 14.96 19.87 -10.97
CA ARG A 52 14.30 20.24 -9.72
C ARG A 52 13.55 19.07 -9.10
N VAL A 53 12.85 18.28 -9.92
CA VAL A 53 12.16 17.07 -9.45
C VAL A 53 13.17 16.05 -8.94
N GLU A 54 14.27 15.80 -9.66
CA GLU A 54 15.30 14.86 -9.19
C GLU A 54 15.87 15.24 -7.83
N ARG A 55 16.23 16.53 -7.66
CA ARG A 55 16.70 17.06 -6.37
C ARG A 55 15.65 16.90 -5.27
N LEU A 56 14.40 17.20 -5.57
CA LEU A 56 13.29 17.05 -4.61
C LEU A 56 13.12 15.59 -4.19
N LEU A 57 13.09 14.64 -5.13
CA LEU A 57 12.98 13.22 -4.83
C LEU A 57 14.14 12.76 -3.93
N HIS A 58 15.36 13.19 -4.22
CA HIS A 58 16.53 12.88 -3.41
C HIS A 58 16.42 13.45 -1.97
N GLN A 59 15.95 14.68 -1.81
CA GLN A 59 15.73 15.30 -0.48
C GLN A 59 14.72 14.52 0.38
N TYR A 60 13.73 13.88 -0.25
CA TYR A 60 12.75 13.02 0.43
C TYR A 60 13.24 11.58 0.62
N GLY A 61 14.51 11.28 0.31
CA GLY A 61 15.10 9.95 0.47
C GLY A 61 14.62 8.93 -0.56
N ILE A 62 14.04 9.38 -1.69
CA ILE A 62 13.62 8.48 -2.76
C ILE A 62 14.84 8.02 -3.56
N SER A 63 15.03 6.72 -3.65
CA SER A 63 16.12 6.11 -4.41
C SER A 63 15.91 6.22 -5.92
N GLN A 64 17.01 6.18 -6.68
CA GLN A 64 16.96 6.10 -8.14
C GLN A 64 16.18 4.87 -8.63
N ALA A 65 16.28 3.74 -7.90
CA ALA A 65 15.52 2.53 -8.21
C ALA A 65 14.00 2.75 -8.08
N GLN A 66 13.55 3.49 -7.06
CA GLN A 66 12.14 3.87 -6.91
C GLN A 66 11.70 4.83 -8.01
N ALA A 67 12.53 5.83 -8.33
CA ALA A 67 12.27 6.78 -9.42
C ALA A 67 12.13 6.08 -10.78
N ALA A 68 12.99 5.08 -11.05
CA ALA A 68 12.98 4.31 -12.29
C ALA A 68 11.66 3.56 -12.52
N ARG A 69 10.97 3.16 -11.44
CA ARG A 69 9.67 2.49 -11.51
C ARG A 69 8.51 3.44 -11.84
N CYS A 70 8.73 4.75 -11.76
CA CYS A 70 7.72 5.77 -12.00
C CYS A 70 8.27 6.97 -12.80
N ILE A 71 8.87 6.74 -13.97
CA ILE A 71 9.43 7.81 -14.82
C ILE A 71 8.42 8.92 -15.15
N GLY A 72 7.13 8.61 -15.17
CA GLY A 72 6.07 9.61 -15.35
C GLY A 72 6.08 10.74 -14.31
N ILE A 73 6.70 10.52 -13.14
CA ILE A 73 6.78 11.50 -12.05
C ILE A 73 7.43 12.81 -12.50
N TYR A 74 8.44 12.76 -13.38
CA TYR A 74 9.12 13.96 -13.89
C TYR A 74 8.22 14.83 -14.79
N GLY A 75 7.07 14.32 -15.22
CA GLY A 75 6.06 15.09 -15.94
C GLY A 75 5.15 15.94 -15.04
N LEU A 76 5.27 15.84 -13.72
CA LEU A 76 4.53 16.67 -12.77
C LEU A 76 5.32 17.92 -12.37
N SER A 77 4.61 18.97 -11.93
CA SER A 77 5.28 20.16 -11.40
C SER A 77 5.98 19.84 -10.07
N PRO A 78 7.15 20.44 -9.78
CA PRO A 78 7.82 20.27 -8.49
C PRO A 78 6.92 20.62 -7.29
N ALA A 79 6.08 21.66 -7.43
CA ALA A 79 5.14 22.06 -6.38
C ALA A 79 4.09 20.98 -6.10
N THR A 80 3.54 20.35 -7.15
CA THR A 80 2.58 19.24 -7.01
C THR A 80 3.22 18.03 -6.32
N ILE A 81 4.45 17.69 -6.68
CA ILE A 81 5.17 16.57 -6.07
C ILE A 81 5.44 16.86 -4.59
N ALA A 82 5.94 18.05 -4.28
CA ALA A 82 6.23 18.47 -2.90
C ALA A 82 4.98 18.42 -2.01
N ALA A 83 3.87 19.00 -2.48
CA ALA A 83 2.60 18.98 -1.74
C ALA A 83 2.12 17.55 -1.47
N ARG A 84 2.16 16.67 -2.47
CA ARG A 84 1.72 15.28 -2.32
C ARG A 84 2.67 14.45 -1.46
N LEU A 85 3.98 14.65 -1.54
CA LEU A 85 4.94 14.00 -0.64
C LEU A 85 4.74 14.46 0.80
N GLN A 86 4.52 15.75 1.03
CA GLN A 86 4.21 16.29 2.35
C GLN A 86 2.90 15.74 2.91
N GLU A 87 1.87 15.55 2.07
CA GLU A 87 0.63 14.88 2.47
C GLU A 87 0.88 13.41 2.84
N LEU A 88 1.67 12.68 2.05
CA LEU A 88 2.04 11.30 2.37
C LEU A 88 2.82 11.23 3.69
N ASP A 89 3.71 12.18 3.95
CA ASP A 89 4.49 12.20 5.19
C ASP A 89 3.62 12.37 6.46
N LYS A 90 2.40 12.92 6.34
CA LYS A 90 1.47 13.04 7.48
C LYS A 90 0.85 11.72 7.92
N VAL A 91 0.92 10.69 7.08
CA VAL A 91 0.29 9.39 7.33
C VAL A 91 1.34 8.42 7.86
N ALA A 92 1.17 7.96 9.10
CA ALA A 92 2.14 7.12 9.80
C ALA A 92 2.45 5.81 9.04
N GLU A 93 1.46 5.23 8.38
CA GLU A 93 1.59 4.04 7.53
C GLU A 93 2.60 4.25 6.39
N PHE A 94 2.73 5.48 5.88
CA PHE A 94 3.68 5.79 4.81
C PHE A 94 5.08 6.08 5.33
N GLN A 95 5.22 6.61 6.55
CA GLN A 95 6.53 6.79 7.19
C GLN A 95 7.29 5.47 7.33
N VAL A 96 6.58 4.44 7.76
CA VAL A 96 7.11 3.07 7.92
C VAL A 96 7.51 2.42 6.57
N ARG A 97 7.07 3.00 5.45
CA ARG A 97 7.12 2.38 4.11
C ARG A 97 7.83 3.24 3.07
N LYS A 98 8.71 4.15 3.50
CA LYS A 98 9.50 5.01 2.58
C LYS A 98 10.30 4.22 1.55
N GLU A 99 10.71 3.00 1.89
CA GLU A 99 11.48 2.12 1.01
C GLU A 99 10.63 1.39 -0.04
N CYS A 100 9.29 1.51 0.01
CA CYS A 100 8.43 0.79 -0.92
C CYS A 100 8.77 1.16 -2.38
N PRO A 101 9.05 0.17 -3.27
CA PRO A 101 9.45 0.44 -4.65
C PRO A 101 8.40 1.23 -5.46
N ARG A 102 7.13 1.17 -5.06
CA ARG A 102 6.00 1.80 -5.75
C ARG A 102 5.48 3.05 -5.04
N ILE A 103 6.18 3.58 -4.05
CA ILE A 103 5.73 4.76 -3.29
C ILE A 103 5.39 5.96 -4.20
N LEU A 104 6.17 6.17 -5.27
CA LEU A 104 5.92 7.24 -6.24
C LEU A 104 4.64 7.06 -7.05
N ASN A 105 4.08 5.84 -7.15
CA ASN A 105 2.77 5.66 -7.80
C ASN A 105 1.65 6.31 -6.98
N LEU A 106 1.78 6.36 -5.66
CA LEU A 106 0.82 7.10 -4.82
C LEU A 106 0.91 8.60 -5.07
N VAL A 107 2.11 9.13 -5.31
CA VAL A 107 2.31 10.54 -5.65
C VAL A 107 1.78 10.82 -7.05
N TYR A 108 2.15 10.01 -8.03
CA TYR A 108 1.79 10.24 -9.43
C TYR A 108 0.28 10.07 -9.67
N TYR A 109 -0.31 9.02 -9.09
CA TYR A 109 -1.73 8.70 -9.21
C TYR A 109 -2.54 9.05 -7.94
N ALA A 110 -2.21 10.15 -7.26
CA ALA A 110 -2.81 10.52 -5.96
C ALA A 110 -4.35 10.52 -5.97
N SER A 111 -4.99 11.13 -6.97
CA SER A 111 -6.45 11.16 -7.08
C SER A 111 -7.06 9.74 -7.19
N LYS A 112 -6.37 8.84 -7.90
CA LYS A 112 -6.80 7.45 -8.04
C LYS A 112 -6.63 6.67 -6.74
N ALA A 113 -5.51 6.88 -6.04
CA ALA A 113 -5.26 6.26 -4.74
C ALA A 113 -6.31 6.71 -3.71
N LYS A 114 -6.61 8.02 -3.67
CA LYS A 114 -7.66 8.58 -2.80
C LYS A 114 -9.03 7.97 -3.11
N HIS A 115 -9.42 7.93 -4.38
CA HIS A 115 -10.70 7.33 -4.77
C HIS A 115 -10.80 5.83 -4.40
N ARG A 116 -9.70 5.07 -4.54
CA ARG A 116 -9.66 3.67 -4.11
C ARG A 116 -9.83 3.52 -2.60
N LEU A 117 -9.20 4.40 -1.83
CA LEU A 117 -9.35 4.41 -0.37
C LEU A 117 -10.80 4.72 0.03
N GLU A 118 -11.43 5.71 -0.62
CA GLU A 118 -12.85 6.04 -0.42
C GLU A 118 -13.76 4.84 -0.73
N LEU A 119 -13.54 4.17 -1.87
CA LEU A 119 -14.30 2.97 -2.25
C LEU A 119 -14.16 1.83 -1.24
N LEU A 120 -12.94 1.58 -0.75
CA LEU A 120 -12.69 0.53 0.24
C LEU A 120 -13.27 0.89 1.61
N SER A 121 -13.25 2.18 1.98
CA SER A 121 -13.83 2.68 3.22
C SER A 121 -15.34 2.52 3.24
N HIS A 122 -16.04 2.81 2.13
CA HIS A 122 -17.48 2.58 2.01
C HIS A 122 -17.88 1.10 2.15
N LEU A 123 -16.96 0.18 1.89
CA LEU A 123 -17.17 -1.26 2.07
C LEU A 123 -16.75 -1.76 3.47
N GLY A 124 -16.40 -0.87 4.39
CA GLY A 124 -15.96 -1.21 5.75
C GLY A 124 -14.48 -1.61 5.87
N TYR A 125 -13.68 -1.49 4.81
CA TYR A 125 -12.26 -1.87 4.79
C TYR A 125 -11.32 -0.67 4.92
N GLY A 126 -11.75 0.44 5.51
CA GLY A 126 -10.91 1.65 5.63
C GLY A 126 -9.64 1.41 6.47
N ALA A 127 -9.75 0.60 7.52
CA ALA A 127 -8.62 0.18 8.34
C ALA A 127 -7.89 -1.01 7.68
N GLY A 128 -6.56 -0.91 7.50
CA GLY A 128 -5.73 -2.03 7.01
C GLY A 128 -5.51 -2.10 5.49
N VAL A 129 -5.94 -1.09 4.72
CA VAL A 129 -5.66 -1.07 3.27
C VAL A 129 -4.14 -0.97 3.00
N SER A 130 -3.59 -2.00 2.37
CA SER A 130 -2.18 -1.99 1.96
C SER A 130 -1.89 -0.95 0.88
N MET A 131 -0.73 -0.29 0.98
CA MET A 131 -0.15 0.56 -0.07
C MET A 131 -0.09 -0.16 -1.43
N HIS A 132 0.10 -1.48 -1.45
CA HIS A 132 0.07 -2.28 -2.67
C HIS A 132 -1.27 -2.14 -3.41
N VAL A 133 -2.40 -2.25 -2.69
CA VAL A 133 -3.76 -2.12 -3.22
C VAL A 133 -4.02 -0.72 -3.75
N LEU A 134 -3.51 0.30 -3.05
CA LEU A 134 -3.66 1.69 -3.51
C LEU A 134 -2.82 2.00 -4.76
N SER A 135 -1.65 1.38 -4.91
CA SER A 135 -0.66 1.68 -5.95
C SER A 135 -0.68 0.74 -7.18
N MET A 136 -1.44 -0.36 -7.15
CA MET A 136 -1.50 -1.34 -8.24
C MET A 136 -2.25 -0.88 -9.50
N GLY A 137 -2.15 -1.65 -10.59
CA GLY A 137 -2.87 -1.40 -11.85
C GLY A 137 -4.40 -1.43 -11.68
N SER A 138 -5.15 -0.84 -12.62
CA SER A 138 -6.62 -0.83 -12.55
C SER A 138 -7.23 -2.23 -12.62
N LYS A 139 -6.66 -3.12 -13.46
CA LYS A 139 -7.13 -4.50 -13.62
C LYS A 139 -6.92 -5.31 -12.34
N ASP A 140 -5.74 -5.19 -11.73
CA ASP A 140 -5.43 -5.87 -10.47
C ASP A 140 -6.31 -5.35 -9.33
N PHE A 141 -6.51 -4.03 -9.26
CA PHE A 141 -7.41 -3.45 -8.27
C PHE A 141 -8.83 -3.94 -8.46
N ALA A 142 -9.36 -3.97 -9.69
CA ALA A 142 -10.69 -4.51 -9.95
C ALA A 142 -10.80 -5.98 -9.52
N ARG A 143 -9.77 -6.78 -9.78
CA ARG A 143 -9.71 -8.18 -9.31
C ARG A 143 -9.82 -8.23 -7.78
N VAL A 144 -9.01 -7.49 -7.03
CA VAL A 144 -9.06 -7.44 -5.54
C VAL A 144 -10.40 -6.88 -5.04
N PHE A 145 -10.90 -5.83 -5.70
CA PHE A 145 -12.14 -5.15 -5.35
C PHE A 145 -13.38 -6.00 -5.60
N TYR A 146 -13.43 -6.84 -6.64
CA TYR A 146 -14.60 -7.70 -6.91
C TYR A 146 -14.49 -9.09 -6.28
N SER A 147 -13.28 -9.67 -6.18
CA SER A 147 -13.11 -11.06 -5.72
C SER A 147 -13.09 -11.23 -4.20
N GLY A 148 -12.95 -10.16 -3.41
CA GLY A 148 -12.75 -10.30 -1.95
C GLY A 148 -11.35 -10.82 -1.56
N SER A 149 -10.67 -11.47 -2.49
CA SER A 149 -9.37 -12.08 -2.27
C SER A 149 -8.30 -10.99 -2.20
N ASP A 150 -7.47 -11.07 -1.16
CA ASP A 150 -6.31 -10.19 -0.93
C ASP A 150 -6.61 -8.77 -0.40
N ARG A 151 -7.84 -8.52 0.09
CA ARG A 151 -8.21 -7.20 0.65
C ARG A 151 -7.55 -6.87 1.99
N GLY A 152 -7.16 -7.89 2.76
CA GLY A 152 -6.74 -7.74 4.17
C GLY A 152 -5.35 -8.30 4.53
N ARG A 153 -4.65 -8.91 3.57
CA ARG A 153 -3.31 -9.43 3.83
C ARG A 153 -2.30 -8.47 3.25
N SER A 154 -1.72 -7.62 4.09
CA SER A 154 -0.57 -6.88 3.61
C SER A 154 0.59 -7.87 3.47
N GLN A 155 0.85 -8.28 2.21
CA GLN A 155 2.10 -8.96 1.81
C GLN A 155 3.31 -8.29 2.49
N GLU A 156 3.25 -6.98 2.69
CA GLU A 156 4.25 -6.20 3.39
C GLU A 156 4.45 -6.58 4.87
N THR A 157 3.39 -6.96 5.61
CA THR A 157 3.55 -7.48 6.97
C THR A 157 4.22 -8.86 6.95
N VAL A 158 3.85 -9.72 6.01
CA VAL A 158 4.49 -11.03 5.84
C VAL A 158 5.97 -10.86 5.55
N GLU A 159 6.34 -9.99 4.59
CA GLU A 159 7.73 -9.67 4.26
C GLU A 159 8.50 -9.09 5.47
N PHE A 160 7.85 -8.19 6.24
CA PHE A 160 8.45 -7.62 7.44
C PHE A 160 8.75 -8.68 8.50
N LEU A 161 7.76 -9.52 8.84
CA LEU A 161 7.89 -10.56 9.85
C LEU A 161 8.87 -11.66 9.41
N SER A 162 8.82 -12.06 8.13
CA SER A 162 9.77 -13.02 7.54
C SER A 162 11.22 -12.54 7.72
N LYS A 163 11.51 -11.29 7.35
CA LYS A 163 12.86 -10.71 7.53
C LYS A 163 13.27 -10.58 8.99
N LEU A 164 12.34 -10.15 9.85
CA LEU A 164 12.63 -9.95 11.28
C LEU A 164 12.96 -11.27 11.99
N LEU A 165 12.15 -12.30 11.71
CA LEU A 165 12.17 -13.60 12.38
C LEU A 165 13.06 -14.62 11.66
N ASN A 166 13.60 -14.26 10.48
CA ASN A 166 14.39 -15.14 9.62
C ASN A 166 13.64 -16.44 9.27
N ARG A 167 12.39 -16.29 8.82
CA ARG A 167 11.47 -17.38 8.43
C ARG A 167 11.01 -17.22 6.99
N ASP A 168 10.54 -18.30 6.38
CA ASP A 168 10.00 -18.25 5.02
C ASP A 168 8.67 -17.48 4.98
N GLU A 169 8.43 -16.71 3.92
CA GLU A 169 7.19 -15.92 3.77
C GLU A 169 5.94 -16.80 3.72
N VAL A 170 6.03 -18.01 3.15
CA VAL A 170 4.92 -18.97 3.10
C VAL A 170 4.60 -19.45 4.52
N GLU A 171 5.60 -19.79 5.31
CA GLU A 171 5.44 -20.25 6.69
C GLU A 171 4.78 -19.17 7.57
N VAL A 172 5.25 -17.92 7.48
CA VAL A 172 4.65 -16.77 8.19
C VAL A 172 3.19 -16.60 7.79
N LYS A 173 2.90 -16.68 6.49
CA LYS A 173 1.54 -16.51 5.96
C LYS A 173 0.60 -17.61 6.45
N GLU A 174 1.06 -18.86 6.47
CA GLU A 174 0.28 -20.00 6.97
C GLU A 174 0.00 -19.87 8.46
N ARG A 175 0.99 -19.48 9.27
CA ARG A 175 0.84 -19.32 10.72
C ARG A 175 -0.14 -18.20 11.07
N LEU A 176 -0.08 -17.06 10.37
CA LEU A 176 -1.06 -15.98 10.54
C LEU A 176 -2.46 -16.40 10.10
N ALA A 177 -2.59 -17.20 9.04
CA ALA A 177 -3.87 -17.67 8.51
C ALA A 177 -4.63 -18.61 9.45
N GLN A 178 -3.98 -19.17 10.47
CA GLN A 178 -4.61 -19.99 11.50
C GLN A 178 -5.55 -19.18 12.42
N HIS A 179 -5.48 -17.84 12.36
CA HIS A 179 -6.29 -16.97 13.20
C HIS A 179 -7.56 -16.45 12.48
N PRO A 180 -8.72 -16.36 13.16
CA PRO A 180 -9.96 -15.81 12.59
C PRO A 180 -9.80 -14.39 12.04
N CYS A 181 -8.99 -13.56 12.71
CA CYS A 181 -8.72 -12.17 12.31
C CYS A 181 -7.47 -12.00 11.41
N SER A 182 -7.03 -13.07 10.73
CA SER A 182 -5.86 -13.06 9.84
C SER A 182 -5.93 -12.08 8.66
N THR A 183 -7.09 -11.47 8.43
CA THR A 183 -7.33 -10.46 7.39
C THR A 183 -7.23 -9.03 7.89
N LEU A 184 -6.97 -8.79 9.19
CA LEU A 184 -6.88 -7.45 9.77
C LEU A 184 -5.44 -6.92 9.87
N VAL A 185 -4.49 -7.56 9.19
CA VAL A 185 -3.06 -7.32 9.44
C VAL A 185 -2.56 -6.02 8.80
N SER A 186 -2.42 -4.98 9.63
CA SER A 186 -1.70 -3.75 9.29
C SER A 186 -0.21 -3.84 9.64
N LEU A 187 0.68 -3.43 8.72
CA LEU A 187 2.12 -3.37 8.97
C LEU A 187 2.48 -2.41 10.11
N LEU A 188 1.78 -1.27 10.20
CA LEU A 188 2.06 -0.27 11.22
C LEU A 188 1.79 -0.86 12.61
N ASN A 189 0.63 -1.52 12.78
CA ASN A 189 0.30 -2.19 14.03
C ASN A 189 1.27 -3.32 14.33
N ALA A 190 1.56 -4.19 13.35
CA ALA A 190 2.49 -5.30 13.53
C ALA A 190 3.86 -4.82 14.01
N ARG A 191 4.38 -3.72 13.46
CA ARG A 191 5.65 -3.13 13.95
C ARG A 191 5.54 -2.59 15.36
N ARG A 192 4.48 -1.85 15.69
CA ARG A 192 4.28 -1.31 17.04
C ARG A 192 4.22 -2.42 18.10
N VAL A 193 3.46 -3.49 17.84
CA VAL A 193 3.39 -4.66 18.71
C VAL A 193 4.76 -5.32 18.87
N VAL A 194 5.45 -5.57 17.76
CA VAL A 194 6.80 -6.18 17.78
C VAL A 194 7.78 -5.31 18.56
N ASP A 195 7.87 -4.02 18.25
CA ASP A 195 8.81 -3.08 18.88
C ASP A 195 8.54 -3.00 20.39
N PHE A 196 7.27 -2.97 20.80
CA PHE A 196 6.87 -3.03 22.20
C PHE A 196 7.34 -4.31 22.89
N LEU A 197 7.05 -5.48 22.31
CA LEU A 197 7.38 -6.79 22.91
C LEU A 197 8.90 -6.98 23.00
N LEU A 198 9.64 -6.65 21.94
CA LEU A 198 11.10 -6.72 21.95
C LEU A 198 11.70 -5.77 23.02
N ALA A 199 11.16 -4.56 23.17
CA ALA A 199 11.58 -3.63 24.22
C ALA A 199 11.29 -4.14 25.65
N LYS A 200 10.34 -5.06 25.81
CA LYS A 200 10.05 -5.75 27.08
C LYS A 200 10.90 -7.01 27.32
N GLY A 201 11.79 -7.32 26.40
CA GLY A 201 12.71 -8.46 26.49
C GLY A 201 12.18 -9.75 25.89
N VAL A 202 11.06 -9.72 25.16
CA VAL A 202 10.55 -10.89 24.44
C VAL A 202 11.54 -11.25 23.33
N SER A 203 11.88 -12.53 23.22
CA SER A 203 12.78 -13.03 22.17
C SER A 203 12.06 -13.16 20.84
N LYS A 204 12.82 -13.17 19.73
CA LYS A 204 12.25 -13.45 18.39
C LYS A 204 11.63 -14.84 18.30
N GLU A 205 12.15 -15.79 19.07
CA GLU A 205 11.62 -17.15 19.13
C GLU A 205 10.27 -17.20 19.82
N GLN A 206 10.14 -16.54 20.99
CA GLN A 206 8.85 -16.36 21.67
C GLN A 206 7.82 -15.67 20.77
N LEU A 207 8.24 -14.60 20.07
CA LEU A 207 7.40 -13.90 19.11
C LEU A 207 6.95 -14.78 17.94
N TRP A 208 7.77 -15.75 17.52
CA TRP A 208 7.41 -16.70 16.47
C TRP A 208 6.32 -17.68 16.93
N TYR A 209 6.42 -18.20 18.15
CA TYR A 209 5.41 -19.12 18.70
C TYR A 209 4.02 -18.48 18.77
N GLY A 210 3.95 -17.24 19.26
CA GLY A 210 2.73 -16.45 19.35
C GLY A 210 2.58 -15.36 18.29
N ILE A 211 3.00 -15.60 17.04
CA ILE A 211 3.04 -14.56 15.97
C ILE A 211 1.68 -13.89 15.73
N GLN A 212 0.56 -14.54 16.06
CA GLN A 212 -0.78 -13.98 15.94
C GLN A 212 -1.00 -12.74 16.82
N VAL A 213 -0.14 -12.49 17.83
CA VAL A 213 -0.20 -11.29 18.67
C VAL A 213 -0.18 -9.98 17.87
N VAL A 214 0.46 -9.98 16.68
CA VAL A 214 0.55 -8.80 15.80
C VAL A 214 -0.79 -8.41 15.15
N LEU A 215 -1.81 -9.26 15.30
CA LEU A 215 -3.17 -9.03 14.80
C LEU A 215 -4.00 -8.14 15.74
N TYR A 216 -3.53 -7.91 16.96
CA TYR A 216 -4.22 -7.11 17.96
C TYR A 216 -3.60 -5.73 18.09
N ASP A 217 -4.42 -4.79 18.52
CA ASP A 217 -4.02 -3.41 18.77
C ASP A 217 -2.90 -3.33 19.83
N THR A 218 -1.96 -2.41 19.64
CA THR A 218 -0.75 -2.34 20.47
C THR A 218 -1.09 -1.97 21.92
N GLU A 219 -2.08 -1.11 22.11
CA GLU A 219 -2.53 -0.64 23.40
C GLU A 219 -3.15 -1.81 24.18
N LEU A 220 -3.96 -2.64 23.51
CA LEU A 220 -4.51 -3.87 24.09
C LEU A 220 -3.42 -4.87 24.47
N VAL A 221 -2.48 -5.14 23.55
CA VAL A 221 -1.33 -6.02 23.80
C VAL A 221 -0.55 -5.52 25.02
N SER A 222 -0.31 -4.21 25.12
CA SER A 222 0.44 -3.62 26.22
C SER A 222 -0.25 -3.77 27.57
N ALA A 223 -1.57 -3.61 27.61
CA ALA A 223 -2.37 -3.76 28.82
C ALA A 223 -2.35 -5.21 29.33
N HIS A 224 -2.59 -6.18 28.44
CA HIS A 224 -2.55 -7.60 28.81
C HIS A 224 -1.15 -8.09 29.16
N PHE A 225 -0.12 -7.63 28.44
CA PHE A 225 1.26 -8.00 28.78
C PHE A 225 1.67 -7.50 30.17
N ALA A 226 1.22 -6.29 30.55
CA ALA A 226 1.48 -5.73 31.86
C ALA A 226 0.77 -6.49 33.00
N SER A 227 -0.38 -7.13 32.74
CA SER A 227 -1.15 -7.89 33.73
C SER A 227 -0.79 -9.37 33.83
N LEU A 228 0.08 -9.90 32.94
CA LEU A 228 0.55 -11.28 33.00
C LEU A 228 1.21 -11.64 34.35
N PRO A 229 2.08 -10.82 34.94
CA PRO A 229 2.70 -11.14 36.22
C PRO A 229 1.72 -11.21 37.39
N ASP A 230 0.52 -10.67 37.25
CA ASP A 230 -0.52 -10.65 38.28
C ASP A 230 -1.47 -11.85 38.17
N GLN A 231 -1.35 -12.67 37.11
CA GLN A 231 -2.19 -13.87 36.95
C GLN A 231 -1.75 -14.94 37.94
N GLU A 232 -2.70 -15.45 38.74
CA GLU A 232 -2.44 -16.51 39.72
C GLU A 232 -1.93 -17.79 39.03
N GLU A 233 -2.43 -18.10 37.83
CA GLU A 233 -2.06 -19.31 37.09
C GLU A 233 -0.63 -19.26 36.53
N LEU A 234 0.00 -18.07 36.52
CA LEU A 234 1.35 -17.87 36.01
C LEU A 234 2.39 -17.73 37.12
N GLN A 235 2.07 -18.04 38.38
CA GLN A 235 3.05 -17.95 39.47
C GLN A 235 3.91 -19.21 39.59
N PRO A 236 5.26 -19.09 39.68
CA PRO A 236 6.03 -17.84 39.63
C PRO A 236 6.28 -17.36 38.19
N PHE A 237 5.99 -16.08 37.91
CA PHE A 237 6.07 -15.53 36.54
C PHE A 237 7.48 -15.59 35.92
N SER A 238 8.52 -15.67 36.74
CA SER A 238 9.91 -15.83 36.26
C SER A 238 10.11 -17.06 35.39
N GLU A 239 9.39 -18.15 35.64
CA GLU A 239 9.50 -19.39 34.84
C GLU A 239 8.91 -19.19 33.44
N TRP A 240 7.79 -18.47 33.37
CA TRP A 240 7.09 -18.19 32.11
C TRP A 240 7.78 -17.11 31.28
N ARG A 241 8.52 -16.19 31.91
CA ARG A 241 9.20 -15.09 31.21
C ARG A 241 10.22 -15.59 30.18
N GLU A 242 10.89 -16.71 30.48
CA GLU A 242 11.89 -17.31 29.59
C GLU A 242 11.30 -18.41 28.69
N ALA A 243 10.04 -18.82 28.93
CA ALA A 243 9.40 -19.88 28.18
C ALA A 243 9.10 -19.47 26.73
N PRO A 244 9.29 -20.34 25.73
CA PRO A 244 8.97 -20.03 24.34
C PRO A 244 7.49 -19.69 24.13
N GLU A 245 6.60 -20.20 24.97
CA GLU A 245 5.15 -20.03 24.89
C GLU A 245 4.65 -18.69 25.47
N LEU A 246 5.51 -17.84 26.02
CA LEU A 246 5.11 -16.59 26.68
C LEU A 246 4.12 -15.74 25.85
N VAL A 247 4.41 -15.59 24.56
CA VAL A 247 3.57 -14.78 23.65
C VAL A 247 2.29 -15.51 23.27
N GLU A 248 2.32 -16.84 23.18
CA GLU A 248 1.12 -17.64 22.94
C GLU A 248 0.18 -17.58 24.16
N LEU A 249 0.73 -17.58 25.37
CA LEU A 249 -0.01 -17.33 26.61
C LEU A 249 -0.62 -15.94 26.62
N LEU A 250 0.13 -14.90 26.22
CA LEU A 250 -0.42 -13.57 26.09
C LEU A 250 -1.68 -13.57 25.20
N VAL A 251 -1.60 -14.20 24.01
CA VAL A 251 -2.76 -14.34 23.12
C VAL A 251 -3.90 -15.09 23.81
N TYR A 252 -3.60 -16.19 24.52
CA TYR A 252 -4.59 -16.91 25.31
C TYR A 252 -5.32 -16.01 26.31
N PHE A 253 -4.61 -15.20 27.11
CA PHE A 253 -5.21 -14.31 28.10
C PHE A 253 -6.03 -13.18 27.45
N MET A 254 -5.67 -12.75 26.24
CA MET A 254 -6.46 -11.79 25.47
C MET A 254 -7.77 -12.38 24.94
N GLU A 255 -7.81 -13.68 24.66
CA GLU A 255 -8.92 -14.34 23.98
C GLU A 255 -9.79 -15.25 24.85
N ARG A 256 -9.32 -15.63 26.04
CA ARG A 256 -10.00 -16.63 26.89
C ARG A 256 -11.45 -16.27 27.21
N GLU A 257 -11.74 -14.97 27.34
CA GLU A 257 -13.09 -14.48 27.62
C GLU A 257 -14.02 -14.45 26.42
N THR A 258 -13.47 -14.43 25.21
CA THR A 258 -14.20 -14.31 23.95
C THR A 258 -14.16 -15.61 23.14
N ARG A 259 -13.72 -16.70 23.77
CA ARG A 259 -13.68 -18.06 23.20
C ARG A 259 -12.90 -18.12 21.88
N PHE A 260 -11.79 -17.39 21.78
CA PHE A 260 -10.86 -17.47 20.64
C PHE A 260 -11.52 -17.11 19.29
N THR A 261 -12.46 -16.16 19.33
CA THR A 261 -13.15 -15.67 18.13
C THR A 261 -12.34 -14.62 17.36
N GLY A 262 -11.17 -14.21 17.88
CA GLY A 262 -10.42 -13.06 17.37
C GLY A 262 -10.95 -11.70 17.82
N VAL A 263 -12.10 -11.67 18.51
CA VAL A 263 -12.67 -10.45 19.11
C VAL A 263 -12.15 -10.35 20.54
N THR A 264 -11.80 -9.15 21.00
CA THR A 264 -11.36 -8.91 22.39
C THR A 264 -12.37 -8.00 23.08
N LYS A 265 -12.77 -8.34 24.31
CA LYS A 265 -13.57 -7.41 25.13
C LYS A 265 -12.67 -6.26 25.55
N MET A 266 -12.87 -5.07 24.97
CA MET A 266 -12.47 -3.87 25.68
C MET A 266 -13.66 -3.38 26.50
N GLU A 267 -13.55 -3.53 27.83
CA GLU A 267 -14.23 -2.62 28.74
C GLU A 267 -13.55 -1.25 28.60
N VAL A 268 -14.02 -0.45 27.65
CA VAL A 268 -13.74 0.98 27.68
C VAL A 268 -14.54 1.55 28.85
N PRO A 269 -13.94 2.31 29.79
CA PRO A 269 -14.71 3.01 30.81
C PRO A 269 -15.72 3.94 30.11
N SER A 270 -16.99 3.67 30.37
CA SER A 270 -18.15 4.38 29.86
C SER A 270 -18.02 5.90 29.96
N SER A 271 -18.26 6.58 28.85
CA SER A 271 -19.14 7.75 28.87
C SER A 271 -19.81 7.95 27.50
N ALA A 272 -21.14 8.12 27.56
CA ALA A 272 -22.06 8.62 26.54
C ALA A 272 -22.75 7.57 25.63
N THR A 273 -23.92 7.17 26.11
CA THR A 273 -25.12 6.73 25.38
C THR A 273 -25.45 7.58 24.13
N ALA A 274 -25.76 6.89 23.03
CA ALA A 274 -26.76 7.24 22.01
C ALA A 274 -26.91 6.01 21.10
N GLU A 275 -27.86 5.11 21.36
CA GLU A 275 -29.19 5.11 20.71
C GLU A 275 -29.17 5.55 19.23
N ASP A 276 -29.39 4.53 18.38
CA ASP A 276 -30.18 4.56 17.15
C ASP A 276 -29.68 5.40 15.95
N ALA A 277 -29.17 4.72 14.93
CA ALA A 277 -29.46 4.99 13.52
C ALA A 277 -28.70 4.02 12.61
N SER A 278 -29.41 3.01 12.08
CA SER A 278 -29.02 2.39 10.81
C SER A 278 -29.26 3.39 9.66
N PRO A 279 -28.32 3.61 8.72
CA PRO A 279 -28.65 4.29 7.47
C PRO A 279 -29.06 3.26 6.39
N PRO A 280 -29.93 3.66 5.44
CA PRO A 280 -30.57 2.78 4.49
C PRO A 280 -29.63 2.35 3.36
N VAL A 281 -29.86 1.12 2.88
CA VAL A 281 -29.27 0.56 1.66
C VAL A 281 -29.95 1.20 0.45
N GLU A 282 -29.60 2.44 0.10
CA GLU A 282 -30.00 3.06 -1.16
C GLU A 282 -28.88 3.98 -1.68
N ASN A 283 -27.97 3.39 -2.47
CA ASN A 283 -27.29 4.05 -3.59
C ASN A 283 -26.36 3.04 -4.29
N LEU A 284 -26.99 2.02 -4.87
CA LEU A 284 -26.34 1.03 -5.73
C LEU A 284 -26.95 1.05 -7.13
N TYR A 285 -27.16 2.24 -7.67
CA TYR A 285 -27.60 2.46 -9.06
C TYR A 285 -27.03 3.74 -9.62
N PHE A 286 -25.73 3.81 -9.85
CA PHE A 286 -25.19 4.68 -10.91
C PHE A 286 -23.86 4.12 -11.40
N MET A 287 -23.73 4.04 -12.73
CA MET A 287 -22.52 3.71 -13.51
C MET A 287 -22.36 2.26 -14.02
N GLN A 288 -23.36 1.75 -14.76
CA GLN A 288 -23.09 0.93 -15.95
C GLN A 288 -24.11 1.21 -17.07
N THR A 289 -23.91 2.32 -17.79
CA THR A 289 -24.33 2.45 -19.20
C THR A 289 -23.12 2.86 -20.03
N HIS A 290 -22.24 1.90 -20.29
CA HIS A 290 -21.46 1.92 -21.52
C HIS A 290 -21.79 0.67 -22.31
N VAL A 291 -22.86 0.79 -23.10
CA VAL A 291 -23.12 -0.08 -24.24
C VAL A 291 -21.89 -0.04 -25.12
N VAL A 292 -21.27 -1.21 -25.29
CA VAL A 292 -20.29 -1.48 -26.33
C VAL A 292 -20.96 -1.24 -27.68
N HIS A 293 -20.75 -0.08 -28.30
CA HIS A 293 -21.01 0.08 -29.72
C HIS A 293 -19.94 -0.70 -30.49
N LYS A 294 -20.26 -1.97 -30.80
CA LYS A 294 -19.63 -2.70 -31.90
C LYS A 294 -19.86 -1.88 -33.17
N ARG A 295 -18.79 -1.37 -33.79
CA ARG A 295 -18.86 -0.85 -35.16
C ARG A 295 -19.32 -1.99 -36.08
N PRO A 296 -20.37 -1.81 -36.90
CA PRO A 296 -20.70 -2.77 -37.93
C PRO A 296 -19.65 -2.75 -39.05
N ALA A 297 -19.39 -3.92 -39.61
CA ALA A 297 -18.50 -4.13 -40.73
C ALA A 297 -18.89 -3.24 -41.93
N GLN A 298 -17.93 -2.51 -42.49
CA GLN A 298 -18.10 -1.81 -43.75
C GLN A 298 -18.23 -2.86 -44.87
N GLN A 299 -19.46 -2.99 -45.39
CA GLN A 299 -19.70 -3.60 -46.69
C GLN A 299 -19.08 -2.73 -47.78
N SER A 300 -18.37 -3.42 -48.67
CA SER A 300 -17.83 -3.01 -49.97
C SER A 300 -18.75 -2.06 -50.74
N ARG A 301 -18.23 -0.88 -51.08
CA ARG A 301 -18.80 0.01 -52.13
C ARG A 301 -18.28 -0.44 -53.49
N THR A 302 -19.18 -0.96 -54.32
CA THR A 302 -19.03 -1.09 -55.76
C THR A 302 -19.05 0.32 -56.41
N LEU A 303 -18.13 0.55 -57.34
CA LEU A 303 -18.08 1.74 -58.20
C LEU A 303 -19.08 1.60 -59.36
N PRO A 304 -19.78 2.67 -59.80
CA PRO A 304 -20.54 2.63 -61.04
C PRO A 304 -19.60 2.80 -62.26
N PRO A 305 -19.97 2.27 -63.44
CA PRO A 305 -19.15 2.33 -64.64
C PRO A 305 -19.11 3.73 -65.26
N PRO A 306 -18.08 4.06 -66.06
CA PRO A 306 -17.95 5.34 -66.72
C PRO A 306 -18.91 5.43 -67.92
N ASN A 307 -19.61 6.57 -68.03
CA ASN A 307 -20.33 6.93 -69.25
C ASN A 307 -19.33 7.32 -70.34
N THR A 308 -19.51 6.71 -71.51
CA THR A 308 -19.02 7.13 -72.83
C THR A 308 -19.59 8.48 -73.24
#